data_AF-A0A2N2CPU2-F1
#
_entry.id   AF-A0A2N2CPU2-F1
#
_cell.length_a   1.000
_cell.length_b   1.000
_cell.length_c   1.000
_cell.angle_alpha   90.00
_cell.angle_beta   90.00
_cell.angle_gamma   90.00
#
_symmetry.space_group_name_H-M   'P 1'
#
loop_
_entity.id
_entity.type
_entity.pdbx_description
1 polymer ?
#
loop_
_entity_poly.entity_id
_entity_poly.type
_entity_poly.pdbx_seq_one_letter_code
_entity_poly.pdbx_strand_id
1 'polypeptide(L)' 'MKNLKNRRKMAGLTQVQLAEILKVGQSTVAAWESGEAYPTADKLPEIARAVNCTIDDLYVENEEKEAM' A
#
# COMPACT_ATOMS: atom_id res chain seq x y z
N MET A 1 0.76 0.81 -8.70
CA MET A 1 0.41 1.57 -7.48
C MET A 1 1.72 2.01 -6.83
N LYS A 2 2.28 3.14 -7.29
CA LYS A 2 3.72 3.39 -7.17
C LYS A 2 4.22 3.63 -5.74
N ASN A 3 3.35 4.06 -4.83
CA ASN A 3 3.75 4.45 -3.48
C ASN A 3 3.32 3.47 -2.38
N LEU A 4 2.58 2.40 -2.71
CA LEU A 4 2.07 1.44 -1.73
C LEU A 4 3.19 0.83 -0.88
N LYS A 5 4.32 0.47 -1.50
CA LYS A 5 5.47 -0.13 -0.82
C LYS A 5 6.05 0.78 0.25
N ASN A 6 6.17 2.07 -0.05
CA ASN A 6 6.70 3.05 0.88
C ASN A 6 5.71 3.29 2.01
N ARG A 7 4.42 3.49 1.70
CA ARG A 7 3.36 3.65 2.72
C ARG A 7 3.27 2.45 3.66
N ARG A 8 3.34 1.22 3.13
CA ARG A 8 3.39 0.00 3.95
C ARG A 8 4.58 0.00 4.92
N LYS A 9 5.78 0.37 4.42
CA LYS A 9 6.98 0.46 5.27
C LYS A 9 6.85 1.55 6.34
N MET A 10 6.31 2.72 5.99
CA MET A 10 6.05 3.80 6.95
C MET A 10 5.03 3.39 8.02
N ALA A 11 4.06 2.55 7.66
CA ALA A 11 3.12 1.96 8.60
C ALA A 11 3.73 0.81 9.46
N GLY A 12 5.02 0.47 9.25
CA GLY A 12 5.71 -0.59 9.99
C GLY A 12 5.24 -2.01 9.63
N LEU A 13 4.58 -2.17 8.48
CA LEU A 13 3.97 -3.44 8.08
C LEU A 13 4.88 -4.24 7.14
N THR A 14 4.90 -5.56 7.30
CA THR A 14 5.39 -6.49 6.29
C THR A 14 4.34 -6.74 5.20
N GLN A 15 4.75 -7.29 4.05
CA GLN A 15 3.79 -7.68 3.00
C GLN A 15 2.77 -8.70 3.49
N VAL A 16 3.21 -9.64 4.34
CA VAL A 16 2.34 -10.66 4.96
C VAL A 16 1.30 -9.99 5.85
N GLN A 17 1.72 -9.11 6.75
CA GLN A 17 0.79 -8.40 7.66
C GLN A 17 -0.23 -7.55 6.90
N LEU A 18 0.21 -6.83 5.84
CA LEU A 18 -0.72 -6.07 5.01
C LEU A 18 -1.71 -7.01 4.29
N ALA A 19 -1.25 -8.17 3.82
CA ALA A 19 -2.10 -9.16 3.18
C ALA A 19 -3.14 -9.75 4.15
N GLU A 20 -2.74 -10.04 5.39
CA GLU A 20 -3.63 -10.51 6.46
C GLU A 20 -4.71 -9.47 6.79
N ILE A 21 -4.34 -8.19 6.93
CA ILE A 21 -5.27 -7.08 7.19
C ILE A 21 -6.31 -6.99 6.07
N LEU A 22 -5.87 -7.10 4.82
CA LEU A 22 -6.71 -6.94 3.63
C LEU A 22 -7.39 -8.24 3.18
N LYS A 23 -7.17 -9.34 3.92
CA LYS A 23 -7.66 -10.70 3.60
C LYS A 23 -7.36 -11.11 2.17
N VAL A 24 -6.13 -10.87 1.73
CA VAL A 24 -5.60 -11.27 0.41
C VAL A 24 -4.34 -12.12 0.57
N GLY A 25 -3.81 -12.65 -0.53
CA GLY A 25 -2.52 -13.35 -0.52
C GLY A 25 -1.33 -12.37 -0.45
N GLN A 26 -0.23 -12.78 0.16
CA GLN A 26 1.02 -11.99 0.16
C GLN A 26 1.55 -11.74 -1.26
N SER A 27 1.37 -12.70 -2.18
CA SER A 27 1.66 -12.53 -3.61
C SER A 27 0.81 -11.43 -4.26
N THR A 28 -0.44 -11.26 -3.85
CA THR A 28 -1.32 -10.19 -4.33
C THR A 28 -0.76 -8.82 -3.95
N VAL A 29 -0.33 -8.65 -2.70
CA VAL A 29 0.32 -7.42 -2.24
C VAL A 29 1.62 -7.17 -3.01
N ALA A 30 2.45 -8.20 -3.21
CA ALA A 30 3.68 -8.08 -3.98
C ALA A 30 3.42 -7.63 -5.43
N ALA A 31 2.40 -8.18 -6.09
CA ALA A 31 2.00 -7.79 -7.43
C ALA A 31 1.49 -6.33 -7.52
N TRP A 32 0.81 -5.84 -6.48
CA TRP A 32 0.41 -4.42 -6.40
C TRP A 32 1.60 -3.49 -6.25
N GLU A 33 2.58 -3.89 -5.43
CA GLU A 33 3.81 -3.13 -5.20
C GLU A 33 4.74 -3.11 -6.42
N SER A 34 4.79 -4.20 -7.20
CA SER A 34 5.57 -4.27 -8.44
C SER A 34 4.86 -3.61 -9.63
N GLY A 35 3.56 -3.34 -9.50
CA GLY A 35 2.74 -2.82 -10.60
C GLY A 35 2.30 -3.87 -11.62
N GLU A 36 2.54 -5.16 -11.32
CA GLU A 36 2.10 -6.30 -12.14
C GLU A 36 0.58 -6.48 -12.08
N ALA A 37 -0.02 -6.14 -10.94
CA ALA A 37 -1.47 -6.11 -10.77
C ALA A 37 -1.91 -4.82 -10.07
N TYR A 38 -3.21 -4.54 -10.13
CA TYR A 38 -3.81 -3.44 -9.40
C TYR A 38 -4.98 -3.95 -8.55
N PRO A 39 -5.18 -3.40 -7.35
CA PRO A 39 -6.36 -3.71 -6.55
C PRO A 39 -7.61 -3.20 -7.26
N THR A 40 -8.74 -3.83 -6.96
CA THR A 40 -10.05 -3.35 -7.39
C THR A 40 -10.43 -2.06 -6.65
N ALA A 41 -11.32 -1.27 -7.24
CA ALA A 41 -11.69 0.05 -6.69
C ALA A 41 -12.28 -0.03 -5.27
N ASP A 42 -12.98 -1.12 -4.94
CA ASP A 42 -13.53 -1.41 -3.61
C ASP A 42 -12.45 -1.67 -2.54
N LYS A 43 -11.26 -2.14 -2.94
CA LYS A 43 -10.13 -2.38 -2.02
C LYS A 43 -9.29 -1.15 -1.75
N LEU A 44 -9.35 -0.12 -2.61
CA LEU A 44 -8.56 1.11 -2.43
C LEU A 44 -8.79 1.78 -1.07
N PRO A 45 -10.04 1.96 -0.58
CA PRO A 45 -10.29 2.53 0.73
C PRO A 45 -9.81 1.67 1.90
N GLU A 46 -9.78 0.34 1.73
CA GLU A 46 -9.25 -0.59 2.74
C GLU A 46 -7.73 -0.52 2.81
N ILE A 47 -7.06 -0.49 1.66
CA ILE A 47 -5.61 -0.34 1.56
C ILE A 47 -5.18 0.98 2.20
N ALA A 48 -5.82 2.09 1.82
CA ALA A 48 -5.53 3.42 2.35
C ALA A 48 -5.62 3.45 3.89
N ARG A 49 -6.68 2.84 4.45
CA ARG A 49 -6.85 2.70 5.90
C ARG A 49 -5.78 1.83 6.56
N ALA A 50 -5.42 0.71 5.93
CA ALA A 50 -4.43 -0.22 6.46
C ALA A 50 -3.03 0.40 6.58
N VAL A 51 -2.66 1.31 5.66
CA VAL A 51 -1.37 2.01 5.69
C VAL A 51 -1.48 3.47 6.17
N ASN A 52 -2.64 3.84 6.73
CA ASN A 52 -2.93 5.16 7.29
C ASN A 52 -2.62 6.34 6.35
N CYS A 53 -3.10 6.27 5.10
CA CYS A 53 -2.98 7.35 4.12
C CYS A 53 -4.29 7.55 3.34
N THR A 54 -4.31 8.52 2.42
CA THR A 54 -5.41 8.68 1.46
C THR A 54 -5.27 7.73 0.27
N ILE A 55 -6.30 7.61 -0.56
CA ILE A 55 -6.20 6.79 -1.79
C ILE A 55 -5.21 7.43 -2.77
N ASP A 56 -5.23 8.76 -2.89
CA ASP A 56 -4.30 9.52 -3.74
C ASP A 56 -2.84 9.25 -3.36
N ASP A 57 -2.55 9.18 -2.05
CA ASP A 57 -1.23 8.87 -1.52
C ASP A 57 -0.65 7.53 -1.98
N LEU A 58 -1.49 6.59 -2.43
CA LEU A 58 -1.06 5.28 -2.95
C LEU A 58 -0.45 5.39 -4.35
N TYR A 59 -0.73 6.49 -5.05
CA TYR A 59 -0.32 6.75 -6.43
C TYR A 59 0.66 7.93 -6.55
N VAL A 60 0.64 8.86 -5.60
CA VAL A 60 1.59 9.98 -5.57
C VAL A 60 2.97 9.49 -5.11
N GLU A 61 3.99 9.68 -5.94
CA GLU A 61 5.40 9.53 -5.56
C GLU A 61 5.76 10.73 -4.67
N ASN A 62 5.40 10.69 -3.39
CA ASN A 62 5.88 11.68 -2.43
C ASN A 62 7.33 11.33 -2.11
N GLU A 63 8.26 12.10 -2.69
CA GLU A 63 9.61 12.24 -2.16
C GLU A 63 9.50 12.56 -0.67
N GLU A 64 10.25 11.83 0.16
CA GLU A 64 10.29 12.00 1.60
C GLU A 64 10.52 13.49 1.92
N LYS A 65 9.47 14.19 2.37
CA LYS A 65 9.70 15.32 3.26
C LYS A 65 10.09 14.71 4.60
N GLU A 66 11.37 14.45 4.74
CA GLU A 66 12.05 14.40 6.03
C GLU A 66 11.55 15.60 6.84
N ALA A 67 10.70 15.33 7.82
CA ALA A 67 10.43 16.29 8.87
C ALA A 67 11.64 16.26 9.81
N MET A 68 12.61 17.16 9.58
CA MET A 68 13.63 17.54 10.55
C MET A 68 13.60 19.06 10.74
#